data_AF-A0A4Q2UBR1-F1
#
_entry.id   AF-A0A4Q2UBR1-F1
#
_cell.length_a   1.000
_cell.length_b   1.000
_cell.length_c   1.000
_cell.angle_alpha   90.00
_cell.angle_beta   90.00
_cell.angle_gamma   90.00
#
_symmetry.space_group_name_H-M   'P 1'
#
loop_
_entity.id
_entity.type
_entity.pdbx_description
1 polymer ?
#
loop_
_entity_poly.entity_id
_entity_poly.type
_entity_poly.pdbx_seq_one_letter_code
_entity_poly.pdbx_strand_id
1 'polypeptide(L)'
;MPTCEKTRRHFTEAAREAAALARQRKRDHKTQFPEEHQLVMVVVRAADRPRGFAWQIRRFGHMEPVAQSADTFVDPADAGRSGQAVLDGMRGRLAAAE
;
A
#
# COMPACT_ATOMS: atom_id res chain seq x y z
N MET A 1 47.15 14.20 26.15
CA MET A 1 45.78 13.65 25.94
C MET A 1 44.87 14.82 25.56
N PRO A 2 44.50 15.03 24.30
CA PRO A 2 43.57 16.11 23.96
C PRO A 2 42.15 15.64 24.22
N THR A 3 41.38 16.43 24.96
CA THR A 3 39.98 16.18 25.29
C THR A 3 39.11 16.39 24.06
N CYS A 4 38.41 15.34 23.64
CA CYS A 4 37.45 15.37 22.54
C CYS A 4 36.21 16.17 22.96
N GLU A 5 36.20 17.46 22.65
CA GLU A 5 35.01 18.30 22.75
C GLU A 5 33.96 17.79 21.74
N LYS A 6 32.85 17.27 22.26
CA LYS A 6 31.68 16.90 21.48
C LYS A 6 31.10 18.15 20.83
N THR A 7 31.43 18.37 19.55
CA THR A 7 30.83 19.41 18.72
C THR A 7 29.34 19.09 18.52
N ARG A 8 28.50 19.66 19.40
CA ARG A 8 27.05 19.68 19.25
C ARG A 8 26.75 20.57 18.04
N ARG A 9 26.68 19.97 16.85
CA ARG A 9 26.36 20.68 15.61
C ARG A 9 24.95 21.26 15.75
N HIS A 10 24.87 22.58 15.92
CA HIS A 10 23.61 23.29 15.86
C HIS A 10 23.06 23.10 14.45
N PHE A 11 22.03 22.27 14.31
CA PHE A 11 21.23 22.28 13.09
C PHE A 11 20.77 23.72 12.89
N THR A 12 21.15 24.31 11.76
CA THR A 12 20.77 25.67 11.38
C THR A 12 19.24 25.81 11.44
N GLU A 13 18.73 27.01 11.70
CA GLU A 13 17.27 27.24 11.73
C GLU A 13 16.60 26.75 10.42
N ALA A 14 17.28 26.92 9.28
CA ALA A 14 16.88 26.37 7.99
C ALA A 14 16.71 24.84 8.00
N ALA A 15 17.57 24.09 8.69
CA ALA A 15 17.43 22.63 8.81
C ALA A 15 16.26 22.24 9.72
N ARG A 16 15.96 23.05 10.75
CA ARG A 16 14.80 22.85 11.62
C ARG A 16 13.49 23.10 10.88
N GLU A 17 13.42 24.17 10.10
CA GLU A 17 12.27 24.50 9.25
C GLU A 17 12.06 23.45 8.15
N ALA A 18 13.12 23.00 7.48
CA ALA A 18 13.04 21.94 6.48
C ALA A 18 12.51 20.62 7.08
N ALA A 19 12.96 20.26 8.29
CA ALA A 19 12.46 19.09 8.99
C ALA A 19 11.01 19.23 9.43
N ALA A 20 10.57 20.43 9.83
CA ALA A 20 9.17 20.70 10.17
C ALA A 20 8.27 20.59 8.92
N LEU A 21 8.67 21.22 7.81
CA LEU A 21 7.98 21.13 6.52
C LEU A 21 7.89 19.69 6.00
N ALA A 22 8.97 18.90 6.14
CA ALA A 22 8.95 17.49 5.73
C ALA A 22 7.98 16.64 6.58
N ARG A 23 7.91 16.90 7.89
CA ARG A 23 6.94 16.23 8.78
C ARG A 23 5.51 16.65 8.45
N GLN A 24 5.29 17.93 8.14
CA GLN A 24 3.99 18.45 7.76
C GLN A 24 3.51 17.84 6.44
N ARG A 25 4.36 17.82 5.40
CA ARG A 25 4.06 17.11 4.14
C ARG A 25 3.74 15.64 4.33
N LYS A 26 4.45 14.94 5.23
CA LYS A 26 4.16 13.53 5.56
C LYS A 26 2.82 13.36 6.28
N ARG A 27 2.45 14.32 7.14
CA ARG A 27 1.16 14.34 7.82
C ARG A 27 0.04 14.63 6.83
N ASP A 28 0.22 15.61 5.95
CA ASP A 28 -0.74 15.99 4.90
C ASP A 28 -0.94 14.87 3.87
N HIS A 29 0.13 14.16 3.51
CA HIS A 29 0.05 12.96 2.66
C HIS A 29 -0.69 11.80 3.36
N LYS A 30 -0.65 11.71 4.69
CA LYS A 30 -1.48 10.75 5.44
C LYS A 30 -2.95 11.16 5.47
N THR A 31 -3.25 12.46 5.44
CA THR A 31 -4.63 12.97 5.45
C THR A 31 -5.29 12.98 4.07
N GLN A 32 -4.51 13.03 2.98
CA GLN A 32 -5.06 13.00 1.60
C GLN A 32 -5.52 11.61 1.15
N PHE A 33 -5.07 10.55 1.81
CA PHE A 33 -5.49 9.19 1.52
C PHE A 33 -6.02 8.59 2.80
N PRO A 34 -7.34 8.67 3.05
CA PRO A 34 -7.94 7.87 4.11
C PRO A 34 -7.47 6.43 3.91
N GLU A 35 -6.97 5.78 4.97
CA GLU A 35 -6.59 4.36 4.94
C GLU A 35 -7.77 3.45 4.49
N GLU A 36 -8.96 4.06 4.44
CA GLU A 36 -10.19 3.61 3.83
C GLU A 36 -10.15 3.69 2.29
N HIS A 37 -9.48 2.67 1.72
CA HIS A 37 -9.97 1.91 0.55
C HIS A 37 -9.61 2.37 -0.87
N GLN A 38 -8.34 2.67 -1.13
CA GLN A 38 -7.80 2.44 -2.47
C GLN A 38 -7.41 0.97 -2.66
N LEU A 39 -8.41 0.09 -2.66
CA LEU A 39 -8.22 -1.32 -3.02
C LEU A 39 -7.99 -1.43 -4.53
N VAL A 40 -6.91 -2.09 -4.92
CA VAL A 40 -6.52 -2.37 -6.29
C VAL A 40 -6.49 -3.87 -6.49
N MET A 41 -7.17 -4.35 -7.53
CA MET A 41 -7.09 -5.73 -7.99
C MET A 41 -5.96 -5.89 -9.01
N VAL A 42 -5.13 -6.92 -8.83
CA VAL A 42 -4.04 -7.28 -9.73
C VAL A 42 -4.20 -8.74 -10.13
N VAL A 43 -4.24 -9.01 -11.43
CA VAL A 43 -4.22 -10.38 -11.96
C VAL A 43 -2.76 -10.74 -12.28
N VAL A 44 -2.29 -11.84 -11.71
CA VAL A 44 -0.92 -12.33 -11.84
C VAL A 44 -0.91 -13.71 -12.49
N ARG A 45 0.12 -14.00 -13.28
CA ARG A 45 0.34 -15.36 -13.77
C ARG A 45 0.90 -16.20 -12.62
N ALA A 46 0.31 -17.36 -12.36
CA ALA A 46 0.77 -18.26 -11.30
C ALA A 46 2.18 -18.78 -11.65
N ALA A 47 3.16 -18.55 -10.77
CA ALA A 47 4.53 -19.03 -10.97
C ALA A 47 4.58 -20.57 -10.98
N ASP A 48 3.74 -21.21 -10.16
CA ASP A 48 3.80 -22.64 -9.86
C ASP A 48 3.07 -23.49 -10.92
N ARG A 49 2.31 -22.86 -11.84
CA ARG A 49 1.61 -23.54 -12.92
C ARG A 49 1.80 -22.79 -14.25
N PRO A 50 2.37 -23.43 -15.28
CA PRO A 50 2.73 -22.75 -16.54
C PRO A 50 1.54 -22.14 -17.31
N ARG A 51 0.30 -22.50 -16.96
CA ARG A 51 -0.94 -22.04 -17.61
C ARG A 51 -2.02 -21.54 -16.62
N GLY A 52 -1.61 -21.02 -15.46
CA GLY A 52 -2.53 -20.50 -14.46
C GLY A 52 -2.49 -18.98 -14.33
N PHE A 53 -3.65 -18.37 -14.10
CA PHE A 53 -3.82 -17.00 -13.63
C PHE A 53 -4.36 -17.05 -12.21
N ALA A 54 -3.93 -16.12 -11.37
CA ALA A 54 -4.40 -15.91 -10.03
C ALA A 54 -4.67 -14.41 -9.85
N TRP A 55 -5.40 -14.02 -8.82
CA TRP A 55 -5.63 -12.60 -8.53
C TRP A 55 -5.25 -12.28 -7.09
N GLN A 56 -4.85 -11.03 -6.87
CA GLN A 56 -4.55 -10.45 -5.57
C GLN A 56 -5.20 -9.08 -5.46
N ILE A 57 -5.85 -8.80 -4.34
CA ILE A 57 -6.41 -7.50 -4.00
C ILE A 57 -5.50 -6.87 -2.94
N ARG A 58 -5.01 -5.67 -3.20
CA ARG A 58 -4.04 -4.97 -2.36
C ARG A 58 -4.56 -3.59 -2.01
N ARG A 59 -4.13 -3.04 -0.87
CA ARG A 59 -4.28 -1.60 -0.60
C ARG A 59 -3.12 -0.85 -1.24
N PHE A 60 -3.40 0.31 -1.81
CA PHE A 60 -2.36 1.19 -2.32
C PHE A 60 -1.32 1.48 -1.22
N GLY A 61 -0.03 1.29 -1.53
CA GLY A 61 1.06 1.47 -0.56
C GLY A 61 1.32 0.30 0.40
N HIS A 62 0.54 -0.80 0.34
CA HIS A 62 0.77 -1.98 1.18
C HIS A 62 1.49 -3.10 0.42
N MET A 63 2.45 -3.75 1.08
CA MET A 63 3.20 -4.87 0.51
C MET A 63 2.35 -6.14 0.44
N GLU A 64 1.63 -6.45 1.52
CA GLU A 64 0.83 -7.67 1.62
C GLU A 64 -0.55 -7.53 0.95
N PRO A 65 -1.04 -8.59 0.27
CA PRO A 65 -2.40 -8.62 -0.24
C PRO A 65 -3.41 -8.74 0.90
N VAL A 66 -4.55 -8.05 0.74
CA VAL A 66 -5.69 -8.15 1.66
C VAL A 66 -6.53 -9.38 1.35
N ALA A 67 -6.57 -9.77 0.07
CA ALA A 67 -7.20 -11.00 -0.38
C ALA A 67 -6.46 -11.54 -1.61
N GLN A 68 -6.54 -12.85 -1.83
CA GLN A 68 -5.96 -13.52 -2.99
C GLN A 68 -6.81 -14.73 -3.38
N SER A 69 -6.70 -15.16 -4.63
CA SER A 69 -7.38 -16.37 -5.10
C SER A 69 -6.81 -17.61 -4.42
N ALA A 70 -7.69 -18.50 -3.95
CA ALA A 70 -7.29 -19.83 -3.47
C ALA A 70 -6.89 -20.75 -4.64
N ASP A 71 -7.56 -20.59 -5.78
CA ASP A 71 -7.37 -21.39 -6.97
C ASP A 71 -6.67 -20.62 -8.10
N THR A 72 -6.33 -21.37 -9.15
CA THR A 72 -5.79 -20.84 -10.41
C THR A 72 -6.82 -20.99 -11.52
N PHE A 73 -6.89 -19.99 -12.39
CA PHE A 73 -7.78 -19.92 -13.55
C PHE A 73 -7.01 -20.16 -14.84
N VAL A 74 -7.67 -20.71 -15.86
CA VAL A 74 -7.03 -20.94 -17.17
C VAL A 74 -6.99 -19.65 -18.01
N ASP A 75 -7.99 -18.79 -17.85
CA ASP A 75 -8.17 -17.54 -18.59
C ASP A 75 -8.01 -16.33 -17.65
N PRO A 76 -7.24 -15.28 -18.03
CA PRO A 76 -7.18 -14.05 -17.25
C PRO A 76 -8.54 -13.36 -17.08
N ALA A 77 -9.46 -13.51 -18.02
CA ALA A 77 -10.80 -12.96 -17.91
C ALA A 77 -11.60 -13.62 -16.77
N ASP A 78 -11.43 -14.92 -16.56
CA ASP A 78 -12.09 -15.66 -15.48
C ASP A 78 -11.50 -15.28 -14.11
N ALA A 79 -10.17 -15.17 -14.04
CA ALA A 79 -9.48 -14.66 -12.86
C ALA A 79 -9.95 -13.23 -12.52
N GLY A 80 -10.08 -12.37 -13.54
CA GLY A 80 -10.58 -11.01 -13.40
C GLY A 80 -12.00 -10.96 -12.87
N ARG A 81 -12.93 -11.75 -13.41
CA ARG A 81 -14.32 -11.81 -12.93
C ARG A 81 -14.42 -12.31 -11.50
N SER A 82 -13.67 -13.36 -11.15
CA SER A 82 -13.62 -13.88 -9.78
C SER A 82 -13.08 -12.84 -8.79
N GLY A 83 -11.96 -12.19 -9.11
CA GLY A 83 -11.38 -11.16 -8.26
C GLY A 83 -12.27 -9.93 -8.13
N GLN A 84 -12.94 -9.53 -9.21
CA GLN A 84 -13.83 -8.38 -9.22
C GLN A 84 -15.04 -8.59 -8.30
N ALA A 85 -15.65 -9.78 -8.31
CA ALA A 85 -16.76 -10.11 -7.40
C ALA A 85 -16.35 -9.98 -5.92
N VAL A 86 -15.11 -10.39 -5.58
CA VAL A 86 -14.57 -10.23 -4.22
C VAL A 86 -14.32 -8.75 -3.91
N LEU A 87 -13.71 -8.00 -4.83
CA LEU A 87 -13.43 -6.58 -4.66
C LEU A 87 -14.72 -5.78 -4.41
N ASP A 88 -15.78 -6.06 -5.16
CA ASP A 88 -17.07 -5.37 -5.01
C ASP A 88 -17.74 -5.73 -3.68
N GLY A 89 -17.67 -7.00 -3.25
CA GLY A 89 -18.14 -7.43 -1.93
C GLY A 89 -17.32 -6.86 -0.76
N MET A 90 -16.06 -6.49 -0.99
CA MET A 90 -15.26 -5.76 -0.01
C MET A 90 -15.68 -4.30 0.05
N ARG A 91 -15.85 -3.63 -1.11
CA ARG A 91 -16.33 -2.24 -1.19
C ARG A 91 -17.69 -2.05 -0.52
N GLY A 92 -18.62 -2.99 -0.72
CA GLY A 92 -19.95 -2.93 -0.10
C GLY A 92 -19.94 -3.03 1.44
N ARG A 93 -19.01 -3.80 2.02
CA ARG A 93 -18.86 -3.92 3.48
C ARG A 93 -18.25 -2.68 4.13
N LEU A 94 -17.50 -1.91 3.37
CA LEU A 94 -16.83 -0.70 3.85
C LEU A 94 -17.79 0.49 3.83
N ALA A 95 -18.63 0.59 2.79
CA ALA A 95 -19.70 1.57 2.73
C ALA A 95 -20.82 1.35 3.77
N ALA A 96 -20.97 0.12 4.31
CA ALA A 96 -21.96 -0.20 5.33
C ALA A 96 -21.43 -0.06 6.77
N ALA A 97 -20.15 0.29 6.93
CA ALA A 97 -19.49 0.49 8.23
C ALA A 97 -19.34 1.97 8.62
N GLU A 98 -19.74 2.89 7.72
CA GLU A 98 -19.98 4.32 7.99
C GLU A 98 -21.43 4.56 8.45
#